data_AF-A0A539DZ35-F1
#
_entry.id   AF-A0A539DZ35-F1
#
_cell.length_a   1.000
_cell.length_b   1.000
_cell.length_c   1.000
_cell.angle_alpha   90.00
_cell.angle_beta   90.00
_cell.angle_gamma   90.00
#
_symmetry.space_group_name_H-M   'P 1'
#
loop_
_entity.id
_entity.type
_entity.pdbx_description
1 polymer ?
#
loop_
_entity_poly.entity_id
_entity_poly.type
_entity_poly.pdbx_seq_one_letter_code
_entity_poly.pdbx_strand_id
1 'polypeptide(L)'
;MNNFKNWINSGTPGIWFIASAISVSLLLVFGVLAMTVERGLVYFWPHSIAEIQYAESDNSPPVRLIGELHTVEEIPISRLRNAGVTIDTPLAVVNRHLFKTGNRDVLGSDFRWIIDPFFKSVTYPQALLLIERFEWGNFYGYLRSVKEEGRVVAEGEA
;
A
#
# COMPACT_ATOMS: atom_id res chain seq x y z
N MET A 1 30.67 -11.98 59.76
CA MET A 1 30.39 -10.52 59.69
C MET A 1 29.62 -10.25 58.40
N ASN A 2 28.45 -9.62 58.47
CA ASN A 2 27.40 -9.66 57.45
C ASN A 2 27.80 -9.02 56.12
N ASN A 3 28.23 -9.85 55.16
CA ASN A 3 28.70 -9.45 53.83
C ASN A 3 27.66 -8.60 53.06
N PHE A 4 26.37 -8.88 53.25
CA PHE A 4 25.27 -8.11 52.68
C PHE A 4 25.17 -6.68 53.23
N LYS A 5 25.41 -6.48 54.53
CA LYS A 5 25.36 -5.16 55.18
C LYS A 5 26.54 -4.30 54.72
N ASN A 6 27.71 -4.92 54.52
CA ASN A 6 28.89 -4.26 53.97
C ASN A 6 28.69 -3.86 52.50
N TRP A 7 28.06 -4.72 51.69
CA TRP A 7 27.71 -4.42 50.30
C TRP A 7 26.70 -3.28 50.17
N ILE A 8 25.70 -3.20 51.06
CA ILE A 8 24.77 -2.06 51.09
C ILE A 8 25.52 -0.78 51.48
N ASN A 9 26.35 -0.84 52.52
CA ASN A 9 27.11 0.31 52.99
C ASN A 9 28.20 0.77 52.01
N SER A 10 28.62 -0.07 51.05
CA SER A 10 29.61 0.29 50.03
C SER A 10 29.03 1.13 48.88
N GLY A 11 27.71 1.34 48.83
CA GLY A 11 27.03 2.13 47.78
C GLY A 11 26.97 1.44 46.41
N THR A 12 27.62 0.29 46.26
CA THR A 12 27.65 -0.54 45.06
C THR A 12 26.25 -0.91 44.53
N PRO A 13 25.23 -1.25 45.35
CA PRO A 13 23.88 -1.54 44.86
C PRO A 13 23.25 -0.37 44.09
N GLY A 14 23.50 0.87 44.51
CA GLY A 14 22.98 2.06 43.86
C GLY A 14 23.53 2.24 42.45
N ILE A 15 24.82 1.92 42.25
CA ILE A 15 25.48 1.97 40.95
C ILE A 15 24.83 0.96 39.98
N TRP A 16 24.58 -0.26 40.43
CA TRP A 16 23.88 -1.29 39.64
C TRP A 16 22.45 -0.89 39.30
N PHE A 17 21.73 -0.27 40.23
CA PHE A 17 20.37 0.22 39.99
C PHE A 17 20.34 1.32 38.92
N ILE A 18 21.26 2.28 38.98
CA ILE A 18 21.37 3.35 37.98
C ILE A 18 21.76 2.78 36.62
N ALA A 19 22.75 1.88 36.57
CA ALA A 19 23.15 1.23 35.32
C ALA A 19 21.99 0.42 34.70
N SER A 20 21.23 -0.30 35.53
CA SER A 20 20.03 -1.03 35.08
C SER A 20 18.94 -0.09 34.57
N ALA A 21 18.67 0.99 35.28
CA ALA A 21 17.67 1.98 34.89
C ALA A 21 18.02 2.66 33.55
N ILE A 22 19.30 3.01 33.35
CA ILE A 22 19.79 3.58 32.08
C ILE A 22 19.65 2.55 30.95
N SER A 23 20.04 1.30 31.20
CA SER A 23 19.97 0.23 30.20
C SER A 23 18.53 -0.04 29.75
N VAL A 24 17.58 -0.10 30.70
CA VAL A 24 16.15 -0.26 30.40
C VAL A 24 15.61 0.96 29.64
N SER A 25 16.02 2.16 30.03
CA SER A 25 15.60 3.39 29.32
C SER A 25 16.07 3.40 27.87
N LEU A 26 17.32 3.02 27.61
CA LEU A 26 17.85 2.88 26.25
C LEU A 26 17.10 1.81 25.45
N LEU A 27 16.83 0.66 26.06
CA LEU A 27 16.07 -0.42 25.42
C LEU A 27 14.67 0.06 25.00
N LEU A 28 13.97 0.82 25.86
CA LEU A 28 12.67 1.39 25.54
C LEU A 28 12.75 2.39 24.38
N VAL A 29 13.75 3.28 24.38
CA VAL A 29 13.97 4.24 23.29
C VAL A 29 14.22 3.51 21.96
N PHE A 30 15.11 2.52 21.94
CA PHE A 30 15.34 1.72 20.74
C PHE A 30 14.11 0.93 20.32
N GLY A 31 13.33 0.40 21.26
CA GLY A 31 12.08 -0.29 20.98
C GLY A 31 11.07 0.61 20.27
N VAL A 32 10.88 1.84 20.76
CA VAL A 32 9.99 2.82 20.13
C VAL A 32 10.52 3.24 18.75
N LEU A 33 11.83 3.48 18.62
CA LEU A 33 12.44 3.83 17.33
C LEU A 33 12.27 2.70 16.30
N ALA A 34 12.53 1.45 16.69
CA ALA A 34 12.37 0.29 15.82
C ALA A 34 10.93 0.13 15.34
N MET A 35 9.96 0.22 16.26
CA MET A 35 8.53 0.15 15.94
C MET A 35 8.08 1.31 15.04
N THR A 36 8.69 2.49 15.19
CA THR A 36 8.42 3.64 14.32
C THR A 36 8.97 3.42 12.92
N VAL A 37 10.22 2.93 12.81
CA VAL A 37 10.86 2.63 11.52
C VAL A 37 10.07 1.57 10.77
N GLU A 38 9.69 0.47 11.42
CA GLU A 38 8.91 -0.61 10.79
C GLU A 38 7.61 -0.08 10.18
N ARG A 39 6.88 0.75 10.94
CA ARG A 39 5.61 1.34 10.48
C ARG A 39 5.81 2.40 9.39
N GLY A 40 6.93 3.12 9.42
CA GLY A 40 7.24 4.18 8.45
C GLY A 40 7.77 3.65 7.12
N LEU A 41 8.64 2.64 7.13
CA LEU A 41 9.34 2.16 5.94
C LEU A 41 8.38 1.58 4.88
N VAL A 42 7.30 0.95 5.33
CA VAL A 42 6.27 0.37 4.45
C VAL A 42 5.59 1.45 3.59
N TYR A 43 5.44 2.68 4.08
CA TYR A 43 4.86 3.77 3.29
C TYR A 43 5.76 4.23 2.13
N PHE A 44 7.07 4.04 2.25
CA PHE A 44 8.03 4.40 1.20
C PHE A 44 8.27 3.26 0.21
N TRP A 45 7.71 2.06 0.46
CA TRP A 45 7.91 0.94 -0.44
C TRP A 45 6.94 1.01 -1.62
N PRO A 46 7.44 0.90 -2.87
CA PRO A 46 6.59 0.92 -4.05
C PRO A 46 5.61 -0.24 -4.01
N HIS A 47 4.32 0.07 -4.17
CA HIS A 47 3.29 -0.95 -4.27
C HIS A 47 3.28 -1.56 -5.67
N SER A 48 2.90 -2.83 -5.75
CA SER A 48 2.74 -3.52 -7.03
C SER A 48 1.57 -2.92 -7.80
N ILE A 49 1.82 -2.55 -9.06
CA ILE A 49 0.81 -1.96 -9.93
C ILE A 49 0.17 -3.09 -10.74
N ALA A 50 -1.15 -3.19 -10.66
CA ALA A 50 -1.94 -4.19 -11.36
C ALA A 50 -2.54 -3.60 -12.65
N GLU A 51 -2.60 -4.41 -13.69
CA GLU A 51 -3.46 -4.21 -14.85
C GLU A 51 -4.65 -5.17 -14.75
N ILE A 52 -5.86 -4.62 -14.72
CA ILE A 52 -7.12 -5.33 -14.48
C ILE A 52 -8.01 -5.16 -15.69
N GLN A 53 -8.52 -6.28 -16.22
CA GLN A 53 -9.66 -6.26 -17.14
C GLN A 53 -10.94 -6.31 -16.32
N TYR A 54 -11.69 -5.22 -16.29
CA TYR A 54 -12.83 -5.02 -15.40
C TYR A 54 -14.13 -4.89 -16.20
N ALA A 55 -15.14 -5.70 -15.89
CA ALA A 55 -16.44 -5.62 -16.55
C ALA A 55 -17.53 -5.31 -15.51
N GLU A 56 -18.10 -4.11 -15.55
CA GLU A 56 -19.11 -3.64 -14.58
C GLU A 56 -20.38 -4.48 -14.53
N SER A 57 -20.63 -5.25 -15.58
CA SER A 57 -21.69 -6.24 -15.69
C SER A 57 -21.26 -7.30 -16.69
N ASP A 58 -21.84 -8.50 -16.63
CA ASP A 58 -21.50 -9.59 -17.55
C ASP A 58 -21.75 -9.25 -19.03
N ASN A 59 -22.68 -8.33 -19.32
CA ASN A 59 -22.94 -7.86 -20.68
C ASN A 59 -22.13 -6.62 -21.10
N SER A 60 -21.30 -6.06 -20.22
CA SER A 60 -20.49 -4.88 -20.55
C SER A 60 -19.13 -5.31 -21.10
N PRO A 61 -18.60 -4.63 -22.12
CA PRO A 61 -17.24 -4.90 -22.60
C PRO A 61 -16.25 -4.63 -21.46
N PRO A 62 -15.26 -5.52 -21.25
CA PRO A 62 -14.25 -5.30 -20.23
C PRO A 62 -13.43 -4.05 -20.57
N VAL A 63 -13.24 -3.19 -19.57
CA VAL A 63 -12.36 -2.02 -19.65
C VAL A 63 -11.05 -2.33 -18.96
N ARG A 64 -9.95 -1.89 -19.55
CA ARG A 64 -8.63 -1.98 -18.93
C ARG A 64 -8.45 -0.89 -17.89
N LEU A 65 -8.12 -1.30 -16.67
CA LEU A 65 -7.77 -0.42 -15.56
C LEU A 65 -6.34 -0.72 -15.12
N ILE A 66 -5.57 0.33 -14.84
CA ILE A 66 -4.19 0.22 -14.36
C ILE A 66 -4.10 1.01 -13.06
N GLY A 67 -3.45 0.45 -12.05
CA GLY A 67 -3.37 1.10 -10.74
C GLY A 67 -2.94 0.20 -9.60
N GLU A 68 -2.98 0.74 -8.39
CA GLU A 68 -2.63 0.03 -7.16
C GLU A 68 -3.90 -0.47 -6.44
N LEU A 69 -3.90 -1.76 -6.06
CA LEU A 69 -4.91 -2.35 -5.18
C LEU A 69 -4.54 -2.02 -3.73
N HIS A 70 -5.31 -1.15 -3.05
CA HIS A 70 -5.03 -0.75 -1.67
C HIS A 70 -5.84 -1.53 -0.63
N THR A 71 -7.05 -1.07 -0.35
CA THR A 71 -7.85 -1.54 0.78
C THR A 71 -8.90 -2.50 0.30
N VAL A 72 -9.00 -3.66 0.96
CA VAL A 72 -10.06 -4.63 0.75
C VAL A 72 -11.13 -4.42 1.81
N GLU A 73 -12.39 -4.30 1.39
CA GLU A 73 -13.54 -4.24 2.28
C GLU A 73 -14.57 -5.29 1.90
N GLU A 74 -15.02 -6.07 2.88
CA GLU A 74 -16.17 -6.96 2.72
C GLU A 74 -17.47 -6.16 2.78
N ILE A 75 -18.30 -6.31 1.76
CA ILE A 75 -19.61 -5.66 1.68
C ILE A 75 -20.73 -6.68 1.42
N PRO A 76 -21.90 -6.53 2.07
CA PRO A 76 -23.04 -7.39 1.79
C PRO A 76 -23.56 -7.20 0.36
N ILE A 77 -23.90 -8.29 -0.31
CA ILE A 77 -24.46 -8.23 -1.68
C ILE A 77 -25.79 -7.48 -1.72
N SER A 78 -26.59 -7.55 -0.65
CA SER A 78 -27.82 -6.76 -0.53
C SER A 78 -27.59 -5.26 -0.72
N ARG A 79 -26.46 -4.71 -0.24
CA ARG A 79 -26.09 -3.31 -0.44
C ARG A 79 -25.82 -3.01 -1.92
N LEU A 80 -25.14 -3.90 -2.62
CA LEU A 80 -24.83 -3.76 -4.04
C LEU A 80 -26.08 -3.86 -4.91
N ARG A 81 -26.96 -4.82 -4.62
CA ARG A 81 -28.26 -4.96 -5.30
C ARG A 81 -29.14 -3.73 -5.09
N ASN A 82 -29.18 -3.18 -3.87
CA ASN A 82 -29.89 -1.93 -3.59
C ASN A 82 -29.31 -0.72 -4.34
N ALA A 83 -28.01 -0.75 -4.66
CA ALA A 83 -27.36 0.25 -5.49
C ALA A 83 -27.52 0.00 -7.00
N GLY A 84 -28.30 -1.01 -7.41
CA GLY A 84 -28.55 -1.35 -8.81
C GLY A 84 -27.48 -2.24 -9.47
N VAL A 85 -26.53 -2.77 -8.68
CA VAL A 85 -25.46 -3.65 -9.18
C VAL A 85 -25.92 -5.10 -9.15
N THR A 86 -25.96 -5.75 -10.31
CA THR A 86 -26.35 -7.16 -10.46
C THR A 86 -25.11 -8.05 -10.42
N ILE A 87 -25.06 -8.95 -9.43
CA ILE A 87 -24.00 -9.96 -9.28
C ILE A 87 -24.66 -11.32 -9.11
N ASP A 88 -24.38 -12.23 -10.04
CA ASP A 88 -24.82 -13.61 -9.98
C ASP A 88 -23.80 -14.44 -9.17
N THR A 89 -24.00 -14.47 -7.86
CA THR A 89 -23.18 -15.28 -6.96
C THR A 89 -24.03 -15.78 -5.79
N PRO A 90 -23.79 -17.03 -5.32
CA PRO A 90 -24.47 -17.57 -4.15
C PRO A 90 -23.96 -16.98 -2.82
N LEU A 91 -22.89 -16.17 -2.84
CA LEU A 91 -22.27 -15.61 -1.64
C LEU A 91 -23.15 -14.53 -0.99
N ALA A 92 -23.06 -14.36 0.33
CA ALA A 92 -23.76 -13.28 1.05
C ALA A 92 -22.98 -11.96 1.07
N VAL A 93 -21.66 -12.05 0.97
CA VAL A 93 -20.70 -10.93 1.00
C VAL A 93 -19.74 -11.05 -0.17
N VAL A 94 -19.23 -9.91 -0.61
CA VAL A 94 -18.17 -9.81 -1.63
C VAL A 94 -17.17 -8.75 -1.22
N ASN A 95 -15.95 -8.88 -1.74
CA ASN A 95 -14.90 -7.89 -1.53
C ASN A 95 -15.01 -6.75 -2.54
N ARG A 96 -14.83 -5.53 -2.06
CA ARG A 96 -14.51 -4.37 -2.89
C ARG A 96 -13.10 -3.89 -2.57
N HIS A 97 -12.40 -3.42 -3.60
CA HIS A 97 -11.07 -2.84 -3.48
C HIS A 97 -11.12 -1.34 -3.76
N LEU A 98 -10.42 -0.57 -2.93
CA LEU A 98 -10.08 0.81 -3.26
C LEU A 98 -8.91 0.77 -4.23
N PHE A 99 -9.18 1.08 -5.50
CA PHE A 99 -8.21 1.02 -6.57
C PHE A 99 -7.73 2.41 -6.93
N LYS A 100 -6.42 2.63 -6.84
CA LYS A 100 -5.78 3.90 -7.16
C LYS A 100 -5.33 3.89 -8.62
N THR A 101 -6.13 4.48 -9.50
CA THR A 101 -5.88 4.54 -10.94
C THR A 101 -4.94 5.66 -11.36
N GLY A 102 -4.73 6.68 -10.52
CA GLY A 102 -3.96 7.87 -10.88
C GLY A 102 -4.47 8.55 -12.16
N ASN A 103 -3.54 9.07 -12.97
CA ASN A 103 -3.79 9.71 -14.27
C ASN A 103 -4.95 10.72 -14.21
N ARG A 104 -4.99 11.53 -13.15
CA ARG A 104 -6.12 12.42 -12.83
C ARG A 104 -6.46 13.43 -13.92
N ASP A 105 -5.46 13.83 -14.69
CA ASP A 105 -5.61 14.67 -15.89
C ASP A 105 -6.49 14.02 -16.97
N VAL A 106 -6.50 12.69 -17.05
CA VAL A 106 -7.31 11.92 -18.01
C VAL A 106 -8.59 11.38 -17.38
N LEU A 107 -8.51 10.86 -16.15
CA LEU A 107 -9.59 10.13 -15.49
C LEU A 107 -10.41 10.98 -14.51
N GLY A 108 -9.94 12.19 -14.14
CA GLY A 108 -10.60 13.10 -13.22
C GLY A 108 -10.51 12.72 -11.73
N SER A 109 -10.31 11.45 -11.40
CA SER A 109 -10.14 10.93 -10.05
C SER A 109 -8.96 9.96 -9.95
N ASP A 110 -8.21 10.04 -8.86
CA ASP A 110 -7.10 9.13 -8.56
C ASP A 110 -7.57 7.78 -8.03
N PHE A 111 -8.81 7.71 -7.52
CA PHE A 111 -9.33 6.53 -6.83
C PHE A 111 -10.73 6.16 -7.34
N ARG A 112 -10.99 4.85 -7.37
CA ARG A 112 -12.31 4.27 -7.64
C ARG A 112 -12.49 2.98 -6.84
N TRP A 113 -13.72 2.70 -6.46
CA TRP A 113 -14.08 1.39 -5.92
C TRP A 113 -14.30 0.41 -7.07
N ILE A 114 -13.72 -0.77 -6.96
CA ILE A 114 -13.93 -1.90 -7.87
C ILE A 114 -14.30 -3.14 -7.06
N ILE A 115 -15.05 -4.07 -7.65
CA ILE A 115 -15.61 -5.23 -6.91
C ILE A 115 -15.04 -6.51 -7.50
N ASP A 116 -14.57 -7.42 -6.65
CA ASP A 116 -13.88 -8.66 -7.06
C ASP A 116 -14.63 -9.51 -8.09
N PRO A 117 -15.95 -9.72 -7.99
CA PRO A 117 -16.69 -10.54 -8.95
C PRO A 117 -16.65 -10.01 -10.39
N PHE A 118 -16.27 -8.75 -10.59
CA PHE A 118 -16.18 -8.11 -11.89
C PHE A 118 -14.77 -8.14 -12.49
N PHE A 119 -13.80 -8.75 -11.81
CA PHE A 119 -12.45 -8.92 -12.31
C PHE A 119 -12.45 -10.07 -13.33
N LYS A 120 -12.17 -9.76 -14.60
CA LYS A 120 -12.02 -10.77 -15.64
C LYS A 120 -10.59 -11.29 -15.71
N SER A 121 -9.60 -10.43 -15.47
CA SER A 121 -8.20 -10.82 -15.26
C SER A 121 -7.45 -9.77 -14.46
N VAL A 122 -6.40 -10.19 -13.75
CA VAL A 122 -5.47 -9.34 -13.01
C VAL A 122 -4.05 -9.77 -13.37
N THR A 123 -3.25 -8.85 -13.89
CA THR A 123 -1.85 -9.07 -14.23
C THR A 123 -0.96 -8.04 -13.56
N TYR A 124 0.31 -8.39 -13.36
CA TYR A 124 1.34 -7.49 -12.82
C TYR A 124 2.49 -7.38 -13.83
N PRO A 125 2.33 -6.57 -14.89
CA PRO A 125 3.30 -6.50 -15.98
C PRO A 125 4.61 -5.84 -15.51
N GLN A 126 5.76 -6.44 -15.80
CA GLN A 126 7.06 -5.88 -15.40
C GLN A 126 7.42 -4.57 -16.13
N ALA A 127 6.89 -4.37 -17.34
CA ALA A 127 7.13 -3.16 -18.15
C ALA A 127 6.27 -1.97 -17.72
N LEU A 128 5.33 -2.18 -16.78
CA LEU A 128 4.43 -1.14 -16.31
C LEU A 128 5.18 -0.17 -15.39
N LEU A 129 5.04 1.12 -15.67
CA LEU A 129 5.77 2.18 -14.99
C LEU A 129 4.83 3.11 -14.23
N LEU A 130 5.32 3.53 -13.07
CA LEU A 130 4.82 4.64 -12.27
C LEU A 130 5.75 5.83 -12.48
N ILE A 131 5.18 6.97 -12.87
CA ILE A 131 5.86 8.26 -12.92
C ILE A 131 5.11 9.23 -12.01
N GLU A 132 5.79 9.77 -11.01
CA GLU A 132 5.21 10.83 -10.18
C GLU A 132 5.40 12.18 -10.88
N ARG A 133 4.31 12.93 -11.03
CA ARG A 133 4.30 14.27 -11.60
C ARG A 133 3.99 15.30 -10.51
N PHE A 134 4.58 16.49 -10.64
CA PHE A 134 4.30 17.61 -9.71
C PHE A 134 2.82 18.03 -9.73
N GLU A 135 2.21 17.98 -10.91
CA GLU A 135 0.78 18.20 -11.08
C GLU A 135 0.10 16.87 -11.39
N TRP A 136 -1.09 16.66 -10.83
CA TRP A 136 -1.91 15.46 -11.10
C TRP A 136 -1.31 14.12 -10.65
N GLY A 137 -0.27 14.16 -9.80
CA GLY A 137 0.26 13.01 -9.07
C GLY A 137 0.73 11.86 -9.96
N ASN A 138 0.38 10.64 -9.55
CA ASN A 138 0.85 9.40 -10.16
C ASN A 138 0.32 9.24 -11.60
N PHE A 139 1.25 8.90 -12.50
CA PHE A 139 0.95 8.45 -13.85
C PHE A 139 1.36 6.98 -14.00
N TYR A 140 0.41 6.15 -14.39
CA TYR A 140 0.61 4.73 -14.67
C TYR A 140 0.51 4.48 -16.17
N GLY A 141 1.46 3.71 -16.71
CA GLY A 141 1.42 3.31 -18.11
C GLY A 141 2.69 2.63 -18.58
N TYR A 142 2.77 2.38 -19.89
CA TYR A 142 3.90 1.76 -20.56
C TYR A 142 4.77 2.83 -21.19
N LEU A 143 6.08 2.79 -20.93
CA LEU A 143 7.03 3.70 -21.56
C LEU A 143 7.28 3.26 -22.99
N ARG A 144 6.76 4.03 -23.94
CA ARG A 144 6.97 3.78 -25.37
C ARG A 144 8.24 4.43 -25.91
N SER A 145 8.45 5.71 -25.58
CA SER A 145 9.60 6.47 -26.07
C SER A 145 9.91 7.64 -25.13
N VAL A 146 11.17 8.03 -25.09
CA VAL A 146 11.67 9.24 -24.41
C VAL A 146 12.04 10.27 -25.47
N LYS A 147 11.57 11.51 -25.29
CA LYS A 147 11.86 12.62 -26.20
C LYS A 147 12.56 13.76 -25.46
N GLU A 148 13.61 14.28 -26.06
CA GLU A 148 14.33 15.47 -25.61
C GLU A 148 14.22 16.54 -26.72
N GLU A 149 13.73 17.73 -26.38
CA GLU A 149 13.46 18.80 -27.36
C GLU A 149 12.64 18.35 -28.58
N GLY A 150 11.72 17.41 -28.37
CA GLY A 150 10.88 16.83 -29.42
C GLY A 150 11.55 15.72 -30.26
N ARG A 151 12.84 15.44 -30.06
CA ARG A 151 13.56 14.34 -30.72
C ARG A 151 13.52 13.08 -29.87
N VAL A 152 13.26 11.93 -30.48
CA VAL A 152 13.29 10.64 -29.78
C VAL A 152 14.74 10.30 -29.45
N VAL A 153 15.04 10.11 -28.17
CA VAL A 153 16.39 9.74 -27.67
C VAL A 153 16.45 8.31 -27.18
N ALA A 154 15.32 7.69 -26.87
CA ALA A 154 15.19 6.27 -26.56
C ALA A 154 13.79 5.77 -26.94
N GLU A 155 13.69 4.51 -27.37
CA GLU A 155 12.43 3.85 -27.72
C GLU A 155 12.46 2.40 -27.22
N GLY A 156 11.30 1.88 -26.81
CA GLY A 156 11.15 0.50 -26.35
C GLY A 156 9.91 -0.15 -26.95
N GLU A 157 9.92 -1.49 -27.03
CA GLU A 157 8.70 -2.25 -27.33
C GLU A 157 7.82 -2.26 -26.08
N ALA A 158 6.61 -1.71 -26.20
CA ALA A 158 5.62 -1.65 -25.13
C ALA A 158 4.89 -2.99 -24.97
#